data_AF-A0A7S3SZ65-F1
#
_entry.id   AF-A0A7S3SZ65-F1
#
_cell.length_a   1.000
_cell.length_b   1.000
_cell.length_c   1.000
_cell.angle_alpha   90.00
_cell.angle_beta   90.00
_cell.angle_gamma   90.00
#
_symmetry.space_group_name_H-M   'P 1'
#
loop_
_entity.id
_entity.type
_entity.pdbx_description
1 polymer ?
#
loop_
_entity_poly.entity_id
_entity_poly.type
_entity_poly.pdbx_seq_one_letter_code
_entity_poly.pdbx_strand_id
1 'polypeptide(L)'
;MGISATVADARWVKPLDTKLVGWLASDHKAVVTIEENSIGGFAAQVHQELLESGALDGLGKTPTVLRSMMLPDRWIDHDEPDLQYDDAKLNAKHIVEKALLVLERAGVKVNKSSEAQEAAMAEP
;
A
#
# COMPACT_ATOMS: atom_id res chain seq x y z
N MET A 1 18.38 9.92 6.19
CA MET A 1 18.45 8.44 6.20
C MET A 1 17.46 7.93 5.16
N GLY A 2 17.84 6.94 4.35
CA GLY A 2 16.97 6.36 3.33
C GLY A 2 15.96 5.37 3.92
N ILE A 3 14.86 5.14 3.22
CA ILE A 3 13.87 4.10 3.52
C ILE A 3 14.24 2.85 2.71
N SER A 4 14.37 1.70 3.36
CA SER A 4 14.51 0.42 2.68
C SER A 4 13.12 -0.18 2.44
N ALA A 5 12.87 -0.67 1.22
CA ALA A 5 11.62 -1.29 0.85
C ALA A 5 11.87 -2.68 0.26
N THR A 6 11.05 -3.65 0.66
CA THR A 6 10.95 -4.96 0.00
C THR A 6 9.88 -4.86 -1.08
N VAL A 7 10.20 -5.28 -2.29
CA VAL A 7 9.24 -5.43 -3.39
C VAL A 7 9.03 -6.91 -3.63
N ALA A 8 7.79 -7.37 -3.46
CA ALA A 8 7.41 -8.76 -3.68
C ALA A 8 6.46 -8.84 -4.88
N ASP A 9 6.82 -9.69 -5.84
CA ASP A 9 5.97 -9.96 -6.99
C ASP A 9 4.85 -10.94 -6.59
N ALA A 10 3.63 -10.41 -6.51
CA ALA A 10 2.42 -11.16 -6.20
C ALA A 10 1.68 -11.66 -7.45
N ARG A 11 2.42 -12.14 -8.47
CA ARG A 11 1.87 -12.62 -9.76
C ARG A 11 0.74 -13.66 -9.69
N TRP A 12 0.56 -14.31 -8.54
CA TRP A 12 -0.55 -15.24 -8.28
C TRP A 12 -1.50 -14.67 -7.24
N VAL A 13 -2.65 -14.20 -7.71
CA VAL A 13 -3.77 -13.87 -6.82
C VAL A 13 -4.46 -15.15 -6.34
N LYS A 14 -4.52 -16.19 -7.19
CA LYS A 14 -5.06 -17.50 -6.84
C LYS A 14 -4.26 -18.64 -7.50
N PRO A 15 -3.79 -19.65 -6.72
CA PRO A 15 -3.76 -19.63 -5.26
C PRO A 15 -2.85 -18.50 -4.74
N LEU A 16 -3.27 -17.85 -3.65
CA LEU A 16 -2.46 -16.82 -2.98
C LEU A 16 -1.23 -17.48 -2.33
N ASP A 17 -0.06 -16.85 -2.44
CA ASP A 17 1.13 -17.27 -1.68
C ASP A 17 1.01 -16.81 -0.23
N THR A 18 0.31 -17.60 0.58
CA THR A 18 0.04 -17.28 2.00
C THR A 18 1.30 -17.22 2.84
N LYS A 19 2.36 -17.97 2.46
CA LYS A 19 3.66 -17.93 3.15
C LYS A 19 4.35 -16.59 2.94
N LEU A 20 4.38 -16.11 1.69
CA LEU A 20 4.93 -14.81 1.36
C LEU A 20 4.17 -13.69 2.08
N VAL A 21 2.84 -13.71 2.01
CA VAL A 21 1.97 -12.71 2.65
C VAL A 21 2.18 -12.68 4.16
N GLY A 22 2.16 -13.85 4.81
CA GLY A 22 2.42 -13.97 6.24
C GLY A 22 3.81 -13.47 6.64
N TRP A 23 4.85 -13.83 5.88
CA TRP A 23 6.21 -13.35 6.12
C TRP A 23 6.28 -11.82 6.03
N LEU A 24 5.76 -11.22 4.95
CA LEU A 24 5.75 -9.76 4.76
C LEU A 24 5.06 -9.05 5.93
N ALA A 25 3.87 -9.50 6.32
CA ALA A 25 3.14 -8.93 7.45
C ALA A 25 3.86 -9.14 8.80
N SER A 26 4.61 -10.23 8.94
CA SER A 26 5.31 -10.54 10.18
C SER A 26 6.59 -9.73 10.38
N ASP A 27 7.29 -9.41 9.28
CA ASP A 27 8.63 -8.83 9.26
C ASP A 27 8.63 -7.30 8.99
N HIS A 28 7.56 -6.79 8.38
CA HIS A 28 7.43 -5.38 8.04
C HIS A 28 6.43 -4.66 8.93
N LYS A 29 6.78 -3.45 9.39
CA LYS A 29 5.86 -2.57 10.13
C LYS A 29 4.73 -2.00 9.27
N ALA A 30 4.95 -1.94 7.96
CA ALA A 30 4.04 -1.37 6.98
C ALA A 30 4.04 -2.26 5.73
N VAL A 31 2.86 -2.58 5.21
CA VAL A 31 2.67 -3.30 3.94
C VAL A 31 1.67 -2.53 3.10
N VAL A 32 2.00 -2.33 1.81
CA VAL A 32 1.10 -1.75 0.82
C VAL A 32 0.91 -2.77 -0.30
N THR A 33 -0.34 -3.19 -0.54
CA THR A 33 -0.69 -3.93 -1.75
C THR A 33 -1.00 -2.94 -2.87
N ILE A 34 -0.62 -3.28 -4.11
CA ILE A 34 -0.87 -2.45 -5.29
C ILE A 34 -1.47 -3.37 -6.35
N GLU A 35 -2.59 -2.97 -6.93
CA GLU A 35 -3.24 -3.69 -8.01
C GLU A 35 -3.94 -2.74 -8.99
N GLU A 36 -4.03 -3.15 -10.25
CA GLU A 36 -4.84 -2.49 -11.28
C GLU A 36 -6.21 -3.18 -11.40
N ASN A 37 -6.92 -3.23 -10.28
CA ASN A 37 -8.28 -3.73 -10.19
C ASN A 37 -9.04 -2.94 -9.12
N SER A 38 -10.37 -3.02 -9.09
CA SER A 38 -11.18 -2.34 -8.07
C SER A 38 -11.33 -3.18 -6.79
N ILE A 39 -12.09 -2.65 -5.82
CA ILE A 39 -12.36 -3.30 -4.54
C ILE A 39 -12.87 -4.75 -4.73
N GLY A 40 -12.33 -5.67 -3.93
CA GLY A 40 -12.64 -7.11 -4.02
C GLY A 40 -11.60 -7.93 -4.80
N GLY A 41 -10.55 -7.30 -5.33
CA GLY A 41 -9.44 -7.94 -6.03
C GLY A 41 -8.38 -8.62 -5.15
N PHE A 42 -7.13 -8.53 -5.58
CA PHE A 42 -5.94 -9.08 -4.91
C PHE A 42 -5.81 -8.60 -3.47
N ALA A 43 -5.99 -7.29 -3.22
CA ALA A 43 -5.89 -6.73 -1.89
C ALA A 43 -6.91 -7.38 -0.93
N ALA A 44 -8.13 -7.65 -1.39
CA ALA A 44 -9.15 -8.30 -0.57
C ALA A 44 -8.74 -9.72 -0.16
N GLN A 45 -8.08 -10.48 -1.05
CA GLN A 45 -7.57 -11.81 -0.72
C GLN A 45 -6.42 -11.77 0.29
N VAL A 46 -5.49 -10.81 0.15
CA VAL A 46 -4.43 -10.58 1.14
C VAL A 46 -5.02 -10.20 2.50
N HIS A 47 -6.02 -9.30 2.51
CA HIS A 47 -6.69 -8.89 3.74
C HIS A 47 -7.37 -10.06 4.43
N GLN A 48 -8.13 -10.87 3.68
CA GLN A 48 -8.79 -12.05 4.23
C GLN A 48 -7.79 -13.04 4.82
N GLU A 49 -6.70 -13.35 4.11
CA GLU A 49 -5.65 -14.24 4.62
C GLU A 49 -5.02 -13.72 5.94
N LEU A 50 -4.69 -12.42 6.00
CA LEU A 50 -4.09 -11.83 7.19
C LEU A 50 -5.06 -11.74 8.39
N LEU A 51 -6.36 -11.61 8.12
CA LEU A 51 -7.40 -11.69 9.14
C LEU A 51 -7.55 -13.12 9.67
N GLU A 52 -7.73 -14.11 8.79
CA GLU A 52 -7.98 -15.51 9.18
C GLU A 52 -6.75 -16.17 9.84
N SER A 53 -5.54 -15.79 9.43
CA SER A 53 -4.29 -16.29 10.05
C SER A 53 -3.99 -15.66 11.42
N GLY A 54 -4.75 -14.65 11.84
CA GLY A 54 -4.52 -13.90 13.08
C GLY A 54 -3.29 -12.98 13.03
N ALA A 55 -2.70 -12.74 11.84
CA ALA A 55 -1.52 -11.89 11.67
C ALA A 55 -1.77 -10.43 12.13
N LEU A 56 -3.04 -10.02 12.21
CA LEU A 56 -3.47 -8.69 12.62
C LEU A 56 -4.02 -8.61 14.06
N ASP A 57 -4.02 -9.72 14.81
CA ASP A 57 -4.64 -9.80 16.15
C ASP A 57 -3.88 -9.02 17.24
N GLY A 58 -2.62 -8.64 16.97
CA GLY A 58 -1.78 -7.89 17.91
C GLY A 58 -1.36 -8.68 19.15
N LEU A 59 -1.42 -10.02 19.10
CA LEU A 59 -1.03 -10.90 20.21
C LEU A 59 0.50 -10.91 20.37
N GLY A 60 1.02 -10.06 21.26
CA GLY A 60 2.42 -10.04 21.67
C GLY A 60 3.37 -9.18 20.83
N LYS A 61 2.89 -8.58 19.73
CA LYS A 61 3.61 -7.54 18.98
C LYS A 61 2.63 -6.57 18.32
N THR A 62 3.10 -5.36 17.99
CA THR A 62 2.33 -4.42 17.18
C THR A 62 2.10 -5.03 15.79
N PRO A 63 0.84 -5.16 15.33
CA PRO A 63 0.55 -5.70 14.00
C PRO A 63 1.06 -4.75 12.90
N THR A 64 1.30 -5.29 11.71
CA THR A 64 1.67 -4.47 10.56
C THR A 64 0.56 -3.49 10.19
N VAL A 65 0.92 -2.28 9.78
CA VAL A 65 -0.05 -1.36 9.19
C VAL A 65 -0.22 -1.70 7.72
N LEU A 66 -1.39 -2.21 7.39
CA LEU A 66 -1.74 -2.64 6.04
C LEU A 66 -2.58 -1.58 5.32
N ARG A 67 -2.20 -1.21 4.08
CA ARG A 67 -3.04 -0.42 3.17
C ARG A 67 -2.97 -0.99 1.77
N SER A 68 -3.86 -0.52 0.90
CA SER A 68 -3.91 -0.93 -0.49
C SER A 68 -4.02 0.29 -1.40
N MET A 69 -3.48 0.14 -2.60
CA MET A 69 -3.70 1.01 -3.74
C MET A 69 -4.37 0.15 -4.81
N MET A 70 -5.52 0.61 -5.27
CA MET A 70 -6.38 -0.11 -6.22
C MET A 70 -7.15 0.94 -7.03
N LEU A 71 -7.78 0.54 -8.12
CA LEU A 71 -8.62 1.45 -8.90
C LEU A 71 -9.77 1.97 -8.03
N PRO A 72 -10.10 3.27 -8.13
CA PRO A 72 -11.21 3.83 -7.37
C PRO A 72 -12.54 3.22 -7.83
N ASP A 73 -13.52 3.16 -6.93
CA ASP A 73 -14.87 2.67 -7.23
C ASP A 73 -15.69 3.75 -7.97
N ARG A 74 -15.19 4.16 -9.14
CA ARG A 74 -15.82 5.08 -10.08
C ARG A 74 -15.24 4.84 -11.47
N TRP A 75 -15.94 5.37 -12.47
CA TRP A 75 -15.39 5.43 -13.82
C TRP A 75 -14.18 6.37 -13.87
N ILE A 76 -13.20 5.98 -14.70
CA ILE A 76 -12.08 6.81 -15.14
C ILE A 76 -12.33 7.06 -16.62
N ASP A 77 -12.37 8.34 -16.99
CA ASP A 77 -12.60 8.74 -18.38
C ASP A 77 -11.41 8.35 -19.26
N HIS A 78 -11.67 8.23 -20.57
CA HIS A 78 -10.61 7.94 -21.53
C HIS A 78 -9.65 9.13 -21.64
N ASP A 79 -8.36 8.86 -21.43
CA ASP A 79 -7.28 9.83 -21.56
C ASP A 79 -5.97 9.09 -21.87
N GLU A 80 -4.86 9.82 -21.97
CA GLU A 80 -3.53 9.23 -22.00
C GLU A 80 -3.29 8.35 -20.76
N PRO A 81 -2.66 7.17 -20.89
CA PRO A 81 -2.50 6.22 -19.79
C PRO A 81 -1.89 6.82 -18.51
N ASP A 82 -0.89 7.70 -18.64
CA ASP A 82 -0.26 8.36 -17.49
C ASP A 82 -1.24 9.24 -16.72
N LEU A 83 -2.12 9.96 -17.42
CA LEU A 83 -3.17 10.80 -16.81
C LEU A 83 -4.23 9.95 -16.12
N GLN A 84 -4.57 8.79 -16.69
CA GLN A 84 -5.49 7.84 -16.05
C GLN A 84 -4.90 7.25 -14.76
N TYR A 85 -3.59 6.92 -14.73
CA TYR A 85 -2.91 6.46 -13.52
C TYR A 85 -2.75 7.56 -12.48
N ASP A 86 -2.53 8.81 -12.90
CA ASP A 86 -2.53 9.98 -12.02
C ASP A 86 -3.90 10.14 -11.34
N ASP A 87 -5.00 10.08 -12.11
CA ASP A 87 -6.38 10.16 -11.59
C ASP A 87 -6.72 8.97 -10.65
N ALA A 88 -6.27 7.77 -10.99
CA ALA A 88 -6.43 6.58 -10.15
C ALA A 88 -5.52 6.58 -8.90
N LYS A 89 -4.52 7.47 -8.85
CA LYS A 89 -3.45 7.49 -7.85
C LYS A 89 -2.65 6.17 -7.80
N LEU A 90 -2.35 5.59 -8.96
CA LEU A 90 -1.70 4.29 -9.11
C LEU A 90 -0.31 4.36 -9.77
N ASN A 91 0.37 5.51 -9.68
CA ASN A 91 1.72 5.70 -10.22
C ASN A 91 2.81 5.71 -9.11
N ALA A 92 4.07 5.83 -9.54
CA ALA A 92 5.23 5.86 -8.64
C ALA A 92 5.18 6.97 -7.57
N LYS A 93 4.77 8.19 -7.91
CA LYS A 93 4.65 9.31 -6.96
C LYS A 93 3.64 8.96 -5.86
N HIS A 94 2.48 8.46 -6.25
CA HIS A 94 1.42 8.07 -5.32
C HIS A 94 1.80 6.85 -4.47
N ILE A 95 2.61 5.91 -4.99
CA ILE A 95 3.18 4.80 -4.22
C ILE A 95 4.07 5.33 -3.10
N VAL A 96 4.95 6.30 -3.39
CA VAL A 96 5.79 6.93 -2.38
C VAL A 96 4.95 7.64 -1.33
N GLU A 97 3.99 8.47 -1.73
CA GLU A 97 3.09 9.17 -0.80
C GLU A 97 2.34 8.19 0.11
N LYS A 98 1.80 7.10 -0.46
CA LYS A 98 1.13 6.06 0.30
C LYS A 98 2.10 5.41 1.29
N ALA A 99 3.28 4.99 0.84
CA ALA A 99 4.27 4.32 1.68
C ALA A 99 4.69 5.18 2.87
N LEU A 100 4.96 6.48 2.66
CA LEU A 100 5.30 7.42 3.75
C LEU A 100 4.15 7.55 4.74
N LEU A 101 2.91 7.67 4.26
CA LEU A 101 1.72 7.73 5.12
C LEU A 101 1.55 6.43 5.94
N VAL A 102 1.75 5.26 5.35
CA VAL A 102 1.64 3.99 6.09
C VAL A 102 2.73 3.87 7.14
N LEU A 103 3.97 4.27 6.82
CA LEU A 103 5.09 4.28 7.76
C LEU A 103 4.83 5.20 8.97
N GLU A 104 4.31 6.40 8.73
CA GLU A 104 3.90 7.31 9.82
C GLU A 104 2.84 6.67 10.72
N ARG A 105 1.83 6.02 10.12
CA ARG A 105 0.78 5.29 10.87
C ARG A 105 1.35 4.10 11.63
N ALA A 106 2.45 3.51 11.16
CA ALA A 106 3.20 2.47 11.84
C ALA A 106 4.17 2.99 12.92
N GLY A 107 4.14 4.30 13.21
CA GLY A 107 4.99 4.94 14.22
C GLY A 107 6.45 5.10 13.79
N VAL A 108 6.75 4.95 12.50
CA VAL A 108 8.09 5.19 11.95
C VAL A 108 8.25 6.68 11.70
N LYS A 109 9.29 7.28 12.28
CA LYS A 109 9.64 8.68 12.02
C LYS A 109 10.19 8.81 10.60
N VAL A 110 9.44 9.44 9.72
CA VAL A 110 9.85 9.77 8.37
C VAL A 110 10.32 11.22 8.36
N ASN A 111 11.59 11.47 8.05
CA ASN A 111 12.06 12.83 7.82
C ASN A 111 11.51 13.27 6.46
N LYS A 112 10.44 14.06 6.45
CA LYS A 112 10.00 14.76 5.25
C LYS A 112 11.11 15.75 4.89
N SER A 113 11.75 15.59 3.74
CA SER A 113 12.51 16.68 3.15
C SER A 113 11.55 17.85 2.89
N SER A 114 12.05 19.08 3.06
CA SER A 114 11.27 20.32 3.03
C SER A 114 10.42 20.53 1.77
N GLU A 115 10.73 19.85 0.67
CA GLU A 115 10.03 19.97 -0.62
C GLU A 115 8.62 19.37 -0.62
N ALA A 116 8.32 18.38 0.24
CA ALA A 116 6.99 17.74 0.29
C ALA A 116 5.96 18.54 1.11
N GLN A 117 6.39 19.41 2.03
CA GLN A 117 5.48 20.29 2.79
C GLN A 117 4.97 21.46 1.94
N GLU A 118 5.75 21.91 0.97
CA GLU A 118 5.39 23.04 0.09
C GLU A 118 4.29 22.65 -0.91
N ALA A 119 4.32 21.41 -1.43
CA ALA A 119 3.29 20.90 -2.34
C ALA A 119 1.94 20.63 -1.66
N ALA A 120 1.92 20.24 -0.37
CA ALA A 120 0.69 19.97 0.37
C ALA A 120 -0.02 21.24 0.89
N MET A 121 0.66 22.40 0.87
CA MET A 121 0.10 23.70 1.25
C MET A 121 -0.30 24.55 0.03
N ALA A 122 -0.12 24.05 -1.20
CA ALA A 122 -0.25 24.79 -2.44
C ALA A 122 -1.54 24.51 -3.25
N GLU A 123 -2.55 23.87 -2.66
CA GLU A 123 -3.90 23.84 -3.27
C GLU A 123 -4.96 24.38 -2.30
N PRO A 124 -5.88 25.24 -2.79
CA PRO A 124 -6.85 26.02 -1.99
C PRO A 124 -7.99 25.21 -1.36
#